data_AF-A0A846IEP8-F1
#
_entry.id   AF-A0A846IEP8-F1
#
_cell.length_a   1.000
_cell.length_b   1.000
_cell.length_c   1.000
_cell.angle_alpha   90.00
_cell.angle_beta   90.00
_cell.angle_gamma   90.00
#
_symmetry.space_group_name_H-M   'P 1'
#
loop_
_entity.id
_entity.type
_entity.pdbx_description
1 polymer ?
#
loop_
_entity_poly.entity_id
_entity_poly.type
_entity_poly.pdbx_seq_one_letter_code
_entity_poly.pdbx_strand_id
1 'polypeptide(L)'
;MGVVVTLEFAWNTQKNGITDVKGLEKEQERDGKISNKEIDPKKTHLNYDLVQSELNLYQRVKQRVDEVRPVSRVQKNSVVDYSNIITVPQEQFKTWGVEKSKEYLEEVYNYFCEEIGKENV
;
A
#
# COMPACT_ATOMS: atom_id res chain seq x y z
N MET A 1 8.59 9.28 35.42
CA MET A 1 7.79 8.21 34.79
C MET A 1 7.55 8.61 33.35
N GLY A 2 8.22 7.95 32.40
CA GLY A 2 7.96 8.19 30.97
C GLY A 2 6.60 7.59 30.63
N VAL A 3 5.73 8.40 30.03
CA VAL A 3 4.47 7.89 29.47
C VAL A 3 4.88 6.96 28.32
N VAL A 4 4.65 5.66 28.48
CA VAL A 4 4.71 4.72 27.34
C VAL A 4 3.50 5.04 26.49
N VAL A 5 3.71 5.75 25.39
CA VAL A 5 2.68 5.93 24.38
C VAL A 5 2.64 4.65 23.56
N THR A 6 1.65 3.80 23.83
CA THR A 6 1.37 2.64 22.99
C THR A 6 0.86 3.16 21.65
N LEU A 7 1.63 2.96 20.58
CA LEU A 7 1.15 3.24 19.24
C LEU A 7 0.16 2.15 18.84
N GLU A 8 -1.10 2.52 18.64
CA GLU A 8 -2.06 1.60 18.03
C GLU A 8 -1.75 1.45 16.54
N PHE A 9 -1.45 0.21 16.12
CA PHE A 9 -1.22 -0.11 14.72
C PHE A 9 -2.56 -0.11 13.97
N ALA A 10 -2.87 1.01 13.32
CA ALA A 10 -4.08 1.15 12.51
C ALA A 10 -3.89 0.43 11.17
N TRP A 11 -4.45 -0.78 11.07
CA TRP A 11 -4.38 -1.62 9.88
C TRP A 11 -5.75 -2.08 9.43
N ASN A 12 -6.12 -1.73 8.21
CA ASN A 12 -7.27 -2.28 7.51
C ASN A 12 -6.81 -3.00 6.24
N THR A 13 -7.54 -4.03 5.84
CA THR A 13 -7.14 -4.86 4.70
C THR A 13 -8.33 -5.24 3.81
N GLN A 14 -8.07 -5.33 2.49
CA GLN A 14 -9.06 -5.69 1.49
C GLN A 14 -8.50 -6.77 0.54
N LYS A 15 -9.34 -7.77 0.26
CA LYS A 15 -9.07 -8.83 -0.73
C LYS A 15 -9.47 -8.35 -2.12
N ASN A 16 -8.56 -8.46 -3.08
CA ASN A 16 -8.80 -8.00 -4.44
C ASN A 16 -8.58 -9.12 -5.46
N GLY A 17 -9.52 -9.24 -6.41
CA GLY A 17 -9.35 -10.01 -7.62
C GLY A 17 -8.62 -9.19 -8.70
N ILE A 18 -8.19 -9.85 -9.78
CA ILE A 18 -7.40 -9.20 -10.84
C ILE A 18 -8.15 -8.05 -11.53
N THR A 19 -9.48 -8.07 -11.53
CA THR A 19 -10.32 -7.01 -12.10
C THR A 19 -10.33 -5.75 -11.27
N ASP A 20 -10.05 -5.85 -9.96
CA ASP A 20 -10.11 -4.74 -9.01
C ASP A 20 -8.81 -3.93 -9.01
N VAL A 21 -7.69 -4.59 -9.27
CA VAL A 21 -6.32 -4.02 -9.22
C VAL A 21 -6.18 -2.77 -10.08
N LYS A 22 -6.79 -2.73 -11.26
CA LYS A 22 -6.71 -1.55 -12.16
C LYS A 22 -7.44 -0.33 -11.60
N GLY A 23 -8.49 -0.53 -10.80
CA GLY A 23 -9.15 0.57 -10.09
C GLY A 23 -8.26 1.12 -8.99
N LEU A 24 -7.64 0.23 -8.22
CA LEU A 24 -6.72 0.58 -7.13
C LEU A 24 -5.49 1.32 -7.65
N GLU A 25 -4.91 0.86 -8.76
CA GLU A 25 -3.81 1.54 -9.46
C GLU A 25 -4.15 3.00 -9.76
N LYS A 26 -5.29 3.24 -10.41
CA LYS A 26 -5.73 4.59 -10.77
C LYS A 26 -5.95 5.48 -9.55
N GLU A 27 -6.53 4.93 -8.49
CA GLU A 27 -6.71 5.66 -7.25
C GLU A 27 -5.35 6.05 -6.64
N GLN A 28 -4.41 5.10 -6.53
CA GLN A 28 -3.06 5.33 -5.99
C GLN A 28 -2.26 6.36 -6.79
N GLU A 29 -2.25 6.22 -8.12
CA GLU A 29 -1.55 7.11 -9.05
C GLU A 29 -2.24 8.48 -9.23
N ARG A 30 -3.44 8.64 -8.64
CA ARG A 30 -4.31 9.82 -8.82
C ARG A 30 -4.63 10.07 -10.30
N ASP A 31 -4.76 8.99 -11.08
CA ASP A 31 -5.14 9.03 -12.50
C ASP A 31 -6.66 9.11 -12.66
N GLY A 32 -7.12 10.18 -13.33
CA GLY A 32 -8.53 10.43 -13.61
C GLY A 32 -9.20 11.40 -12.63
N LYS A 33 -10.53 11.27 -12.51
CA LYS A 33 -11.34 12.23 -11.75
C LYS A 33 -11.29 11.92 -10.24
N ILE A 34 -10.76 12.86 -9.47
CA ILE A 34 -10.81 12.82 -8.00
C ILE A 34 -12.19 13.30 -7.53
N SER A 35 -13.02 12.38 -7.06
CA SER A 35 -14.37 12.67 -6.55
C SER A 35 -14.40 12.93 -5.03
N ASN A 36 -13.44 12.38 -4.28
CA ASN A 36 -13.33 12.60 -2.84
C ASN A 36 -12.85 14.04 -2.54
N LYS A 37 -13.70 14.81 -1.85
CA LYS A 37 -13.45 16.22 -1.49
C LYS A 37 -12.38 16.39 -0.42
N GLU A 38 -12.01 15.33 0.29
CA GLU A 38 -10.96 15.36 1.32
C GLU A 38 -9.55 15.30 0.72
N ILE A 39 -9.42 14.91 -0.55
CA ILE A 39 -8.14 14.93 -1.26
C ILE A 39 -7.85 16.36 -1.72
N ASP A 40 -6.73 16.92 -1.27
CA ASP A 40 -6.20 18.19 -1.77
C ASP A 40 -5.33 17.94 -3.01
N PRO A 41 -5.79 18.31 -4.24
CA PRO A 41 -5.04 18.08 -5.46
C PRO A 41 -3.72 18.85 -5.50
N LYS A 42 -3.59 19.94 -4.72
CA LYS A 42 -2.35 20.70 -4.65
C LYS A 42 -1.27 19.98 -3.88
N LYS A 43 -1.59 18.91 -3.14
CA LYS A 43 -0.64 18.13 -2.33
C LYS A 43 -0.29 16.77 -2.92
N THR A 44 -0.92 16.35 -4.02
CA THR A 44 -0.66 15.03 -4.63
C THR A 44 0.80 14.87 -5.08
N HIS A 45 1.47 15.97 -5.44
CA HIS A 45 2.90 15.98 -5.76
C HIS A 45 3.82 15.61 -4.58
N LEU A 46 3.30 15.54 -3.35
CA LEU A 46 4.03 15.11 -2.16
C LEU A 46 3.93 13.60 -1.91
N ASN A 47 3.04 12.90 -2.63
CA ASN A 47 2.94 11.45 -2.56
C ASN A 47 4.21 10.82 -3.15
N TYR A 48 4.55 9.64 -2.68
CA TYR A 48 5.71 8.88 -3.15
C TYR A 48 5.41 7.39 -3.06
N ASP A 49 6.08 6.62 -3.91
CA ASP A 49 6.02 5.16 -3.92
C ASP A 49 7.33 4.60 -3.33
N LEU A 50 7.23 3.66 -2.40
CA LEU A 50 8.37 2.96 -1.83
C LEU A 50 8.90 1.87 -2.79
N VAL A 51 8.04 1.36 -3.68
CA VAL A 51 8.38 0.32 -4.65
C VAL A 51 8.65 0.95 -6.01
N GLN A 52 9.92 1.27 -6.26
CA GLN A 52 10.35 1.79 -7.56
C GLN A 52 10.32 0.68 -8.63
N SER A 53 9.49 0.85 -9.65
CA SER A 53 9.25 -0.13 -10.71
C SER A 53 8.83 0.57 -12.01
N GLU A 54 9.31 0.07 -13.15
CA GLU A 54 8.85 0.49 -14.48
C GLU A 54 7.47 -0.07 -14.84
N LEU A 55 7.02 -1.08 -14.08
CA LEU A 55 5.71 -1.69 -14.20
C LEU A 55 4.73 -1.03 -13.22
N ASN A 56 3.53 -0.75 -13.71
CA ASN A 56 2.43 -0.30 -12.86
C ASN A 56 1.90 -1.46 -11.98
N LEU A 57 1.02 -1.13 -11.01
CA LEU A 57 0.52 -2.11 -10.05
C LEU A 57 -0.14 -3.32 -10.74
N TYR A 58 -0.99 -3.08 -11.73
CA TYR A 58 -1.67 -4.14 -12.47
C TYR A 58 -0.69 -5.08 -13.16
N GLN A 59 0.34 -4.54 -13.81
CA GLN A 59 1.39 -5.32 -14.47
C GLN A 59 2.19 -6.14 -13.46
N ARG A 60 2.58 -5.54 -12.32
CA ARG A 60 3.30 -6.25 -11.25
C ARG A 60 2.50 -7.43 -10.71
N VAL A 61 1.23 -7.21 -10.34
CA VAL A 61 0.36 -8.28 -9.83
C VAL A 61 0.13 -9.35 -10.88
N LYS A 62 -0.14 -8.97 -12.14
CA LYS A 62 -0.32 -9.93 -13.23
C LYS A 62 0.94 -10.77 -13.47
N GLN A 63 2.11 -10.14 -13.50
CA GLN A 63 3.38 -10.84 -13.65
C GLN A 63 3.56 -11.85 -12.52
N ARG A 64 3.36 -11.44 -11.26
CA ARG A 64 3.51 -12.32 -10.11
C ARG A 64 2.55 -13.51 -10.15
N VAL A 65 1.29 -13.27 -10.52
CA VAL A 65 0.29 -14.33 -10.73
C VAL A 65 0.74 -15.34 -11.79
N ASP A 66 1.31 -14.85 -12.89
CA ASP A 66 1.77 -15.71 -13.98
C ASP A 66 3.02 -16.53 -13.57
N GLU A 67 3.92 -15.96 -12.75
CA GLU A 67 5.09 -16.66 -12.17
C GLU A 67 4.70 -17.81 -11.24
N VAL A 68 3.69 -17.62 -10.39
CA VAL A 68 3.29 -18.64 -9.40
C VAL A 68 2.28 -19.66 -9.94
N ARG A 69 1.66 -19.39 -11.11
CA ARG A 69 0.67 -20.27 -11.75
C ARG A 69 1.11 -21.73 -11.93
N PRO A 70 2.38 -22.06 -12.23
CA PRO A 70 2.83 -23.45 -12.35
C PRO A 70 2.74 -24.25 -11.05
N VAL A 71 2.82 -23.55 -9.90
CA VAL A 71 2.83 -24.16 -8.56
C VAL A 71 1.58 -23.83 -7.74
N SER A 72 0.67 -23.02 -8.27
CA SER A 72 -0.56 -22.56 -7.61
C SER A 72 -1.77 -22.59 -8.54
N ARG A 73 -2.90 -23.10 -8.05
CA ARG A 73 -4.16 -23.13 -8.81
C ARG A 73 -4.87 -21.77 -8.78
N VAL A 74 -4.40 -20.83 -9.60
CA VAL A 74 -5.04 -19.52 -9.75
C VAL A 74 -6.27 -19.61 -10.65
N GLN A 75 -7.41 -19.13 -10.15
CA GLN A 75 -8.71 -19.08 -10.83
C GLN A 75 -9.16 -17.63 -11.03
N LYS A 76 -10.24 -17.42 -11.82
CA LYS A 76 -10.80 -16.09 -12.09
C LYS A 76 -11.20 -15.33 -10.82
N ASN A 77 -11.64 -16.04 -9.79
CA ASN A 77 -12.08 -15.50 -8.50
C ASN A 77 -11.01 -15.63 -7.40
N SER A 78 -9.77 -15.96 -7.75
CA SER A 78 -8.66 -15.94 -6.79
C SER A 78 -8.41 -14.53 -6.31
N VAL A 79 -8.09 -14.41 -5.02
CA VAL A 79 -7.48 -13.21 -4.47
C VAL A 79 -6.04 -13.16 -4.97
N VAL A 80 -5.68 -12.06 -5.64
CA VAL A 80 -4.35 -11.88 -6.24
C VAL A 80 -3.60 -10.70 -5.64
N ASP A 81 -4.31 -9.84 -4.90
CA ASP A 81 -3.77 -8.69 -4.19
C ASP A 81 -4.47 -8.55 -2.84
N TYR A 82 -3.71 -8.10 -1.85
CA TYR A 82 -4.17 -7.85 -0.49
C TYR A 82 -3.80 -6.40 -0.15
N SER A 83 -4.73 -5.47 -0.43
CA SER A 83 -4.48 -4.05 -0.20
C SER A 83 -4.54 -3.74 1.29
N ASN A 84 -3.47 -3.16 1.82
CA ASN A 84 -3.34 -2.81 3.23
C ASN A 84 -3.33 -1.28 3.39
N ILE A 85 -4.20 -0.75 4.25
CA ILE A 85 -4.14 0.63 4.70
C ILE A 85 -3.39 0.67 6.02
N ILE A 86 -2.22 1.28 5.98
CA ILE A 86 -1.32 1.45 7.11
C ILE A 86 -1.12 2.96 7.29
N THR A 87 -1.36 3.46 8.50
CA THR A 87 -1.34 4.89 8.76
C THR A 87 -0.81 5.22 10.15
N VAL A 88 -0.51 6.50 10.37
CA VAL A 88 -0.14 7.07 11.65
C VAL A 88 -1.34 7.82 12.21
N PRO A 89 -1.82 7.53 13.44
CA PRO A 89 -2.90 8.28 14.07
C PRO A 89 -2.61 9.78 14.09
N GLN A 90 -3.63 10.62 13.91
CA GLN A 90 -3.45 12.07 13.76
C GLN A 90 -2.66 12.72 14.92
N GLU A 91 -2.94 12.32 16.17
CA GLU A 91 -2.23 12.83 17.35
C GLU A 91 -0.75 12.42 17.35
N GLN A 92 -0.45 11.21 16.85
CA GLN A 92 0.93 10.75 16.70
C GLN A 92 1.65 11.52 15.57
N PHE A 93 0.96 11.75 14.44
CA PHE A 93 1.50 12.51 13.32
C PHE A 93 1.83 13.96 13.71
N LYS A 94 0.98 14.62 14.53
CA LYS A 94 1.27 15.96 15.08
C LYS A 94 2.57 16.00 15.90
N THR A 95 2.93 14.89 16.54
CA THR A 95 4.15 14.76 17.35
C THR A 95 5.37 14.38 16.50
N TRP A 96 5.20 13.46 15.56
CA TRP A 96 6.29 12.94 14.72
C TRP A 96 6.66 13.86 13.57
N GLY A 97 5.68 14.57 13.03
CA GLY A 97 5.83 15.28 11.76
C GLY A 97 6.00 14.31 10.58
N VAL A 98 6.35 14.88 9.42
CA VAL A 98 6.44 14.15 8.16
C VAL A 98 7.59 13.15 8.17
N GLU A 99 8.80 13.57 8.55
CA GLU A 99 10.03 12.76 8.42
C GLU A 99 9.92 11.45 9.20
N LYS A 100 9.65 11.51 10.50
CA LYS A 100 9.51 10.31 11.33
C LYS A 100 8.31 9.43 10.95
N SER A 101 7.27 10.02 10.36
CA SER A 101 6.14 9.23 9.83
C SER A 101 6.52 8.48 8.56
N LYS A 102 7.40 9.05 7.71
CA LYS A 102 7.95 8.34 6.55
C LYS A 102 8.84 7.19 6.99
N GLU A 103 9.76 7.42 7.92
CA GLU A 103 10.62 6.38 8.50
C GLU A 103 9.78 5.21 9.04
N TYR A 104 8.70 5.51 9.77
CA TYR A 104 7.79 4.46 10.25
C TYR A 104 7.15 3.65 9.12
N LEU A 105 6.67 4.29 8.05
CA LEU A 105 6.06 3.57 6.92
C LEU A 105 7.09 2.76 6.13
N GLU A 106 8.33 3.24 6.04
CA GLU A 106 9.48 2.51 5.46
C GLU A 106 9.81 1.26 6.29
N GLU A 107 9.85 1.37 7.62
CA GLU A 107 10.06 0.20 8.50
C GLU A 107 8.93 -0.84 8.38
N VAL A 108 7.69 -0.39 8.24
CA VAL A 108 6.57 -1.31 7.99
C VAL A 108 6.70 -1.99 6.62
N TYR A 109 7.11 -1.25 5.58
CA TYR A 109 7.42 -1.83 4.27
C TYR A 109 8.52 -2.89 4.35
N ASN A 110 9.61 -2.60 5.07
CA ASN A 110 10.72 -3.53 5.28
C ASN A 110 10.26 -4.80 5.99
N TYR A 111 9.45 -4.66 7.05
CA TYR A 111 8.86 -5.80 7.76
C TYR A 111 8.06 -6.72 6.83
N PHE A 112 7.17 -6.18 5.98
CA PHE A 112 6.44 -7.02 5.04
C PHE A 112 7.35 -7.64 3.98
N CYS A 113 8.35 -6.92 3.49
CA CYS A 113 9.32 -7.49 2.55
C CYS A 113 10.09 -8.67 3.14
N GLU A 114 10.44 -8.61 4.42
CA GLU A 114 11.12 -9.70 5.14
C GLU A 114 10.19 -10.90 5.38
N GLU A 115 8.95 -10.64 5.82
CA GLU A 115 8.02 -11.70 6.22
C GLU A 115 7.38 -12.43 5.03
N ILE A 116 7.04 -11.71 3.96
CA ILE A 116 6.32 -12.28 2.81
C ILE A 116 7.09 -12.21 1.50
N GLY A 117 8.32 -11.70 1.50
CA GLY A 117 9.15 -11.56 0.31
C GLY A 117 8.87 -10.27 -0.46
N LYS A 118 9.92 -9.53 -0.80
CA LYS A 118 9.86 -8.23 -1.49
C LYS A 118 9.08 -8.27 -2.81
N GLU A 119 9.08 -9.40 -3.51
CA GLU A 119 8.34 -9.56 -4.76
C GLU A 119 6.81 -9.65 -4.57
N ASN A 120 6.34 -9.76 -3.32
CA ASN A 120 4.93 -9.80 -2.93
C ASN A 120 4.45 -8.50 -2.25
N VAL A 121 5.28 -7.44 -2.24
CA VAL A 121 4.99 -6.12 -1.65
C VAL A 121 5.07 -5.01 -2.71
#